data_AF-A0A2E8T063-F1
#
_entry.id   AF-A0A2E8T063-F1
#
_cell.length_a   1.000
_cell.length_b   1.000
_cell.length_c   1.000
_cell.angle_alpha   90.00
_cell.angle_beta   90.00
_cell.angle_gamma   90.00
#
_symmetry.space_group_name_H-M   'P 1'
#
loop_
_entity.id
_entity.type
_entity.pdbx_description
1 polymer ?
#
loop_
_entity_poly.entity_id
_entity_poly.type
_entity_poly.pdbx_seq_one_letter_code
_entity_poly.pdbx_strand_id
1 'polypeptide(L)' 'MVDHFSTYIYQKRGFYYFSRRVPKDVQPLHGKQRIVLALNTRSRAKA' A
#
# COMPACT_ATOMS: atom_id res chain seq x y z
N MET A 1 17.58 -10.95 5.99
CA MET A 1 16.76 -10.56 4.84
C MET A 1 15.83 -9.46 5.31
N VAL A 2 15.95 -8.24 4.77
CA VAL A 2 15.01 -7.16 5.09
C VAL A 2 13.71 -7.50 4.37
N ASP A 3 12.62 -7.64 5.11
CA ASP A 3 11.30 -8.01 4.59
C ASP A 3 10.68 -6.79 3.87
N HIS A 4 11.12 -6.58 2.62
CA HIS A 4 10.75 -5.43 1.78
C HIS A 4 9.24 -5.35 1.46
N PHE A 5 8.48 -6.42 1.73
CA PHE A 5 7.03 -6.45 1.52
C PHE A 5 6.27 -5.61 2.56
N SER A 6 6.83 -5.40 3.75
CA SER A 6 6.14 -4.69 4.84
C SER A 6 6.11 -3.17 4.71
N THR A 7 6.98 -2.56 3.89
CA THR A 7 7.12 -1.09 3.82
C THR A 7 5.86 -0.39 3.29
N TYR A 8 5.06 -1.10 2.49
CA TYR A 8 3.87 -0.53 1.84
C TYR A 8 2.56 -1.05 2.41
N ILE A 9 2.59 -1.96 3.38
CA ILE A 9 1.39 -2.56 3.96
C ILE A 9 1.15 -1.97 5.34
N TYR A 10 -0.07 -1.50 5.60
CA TYR A 10 -0.48 -1.01 6.92
C TYR A 10 -1.86 -1.56 7.29
N GLN A 11 -2.16 -1.57 8.59
CA GLN A 11 -3.45 -2.04 9.09
C GLN A 11 -4.33 -0.85 9.50
N LYS A 12 -5.61 -0.87 9.15
CA LYS A 12 -6.62 0.09 9.59
C LYS A 12 -7.91 -0.66 9.92
N ARG A 13 -8.40 -0.49 11.16
CA ARG A 13 -9.63 -1.15 11.66
C ARG A 13 -9.61 -2.68 11.46
N GLY A 14 -8.45 -3.30 11.68
CA GLY A 14 -8.29 -4.75 11.55
C GLY A 14 -8.02 -5.27 10.13
N PHE A 15 -8.21 -4.45 9.09
CA PHE A 15 -7.95 -4.83 7.71
C PHE A 15 -6.61 -4.27 7.21
N TYR A 16 -5.97 -5.03 6.32
CA TYR A 16 -4.73 -4.61 5.67
C TYR A 16 -4.99 -3.80 4.40
N TYR A 17 -4.11 -2.82 4.17
CA TYR A 17 -4.12 -1.92 3.04
C TYR A 17 -2.71 -1.80 2.49
N PHE A 18 -2.61 -1.74 1.16
CA PHE A 18 -1.42 -1.33 0.47
C PHE A 18 -1.43 0.18 0.26
N SER A 19 -0.32 0.86 0.51
CA SER A 19 -0.14 2.28 0.25
C SER A 19 1.27 2.60 -0.19
N ARG A 20 1.40 3.10 -1.43
CA ARG A 20 2.68 3.52 -2.01
C ARG A 20 2.57 4.90 -2.65
N ARG A 21 3.61 5.71 -2.52
CA ARG A 21 3.68 7.00 -3.23
C ARG A 21 3.81 6.76 -4.73
N VAL A 22 3.04 7.51 -5.50
CA VAL A 22 3.19 7.57 -6.95
C VAL A 22 4.50 8.32 -7.25
N PRO A 23 5.40 7.79 -8.08
CA PRO A 23 6.62 8.51 -8.45
C PRO A 23 6.28 9.87 -9.06
N LYS A 24 7.08 10.91 -8.74
CA LYS A 24 6.76 12.30 -9.09
C LYS A 24 6.51 12.49 -10.59
N ASP A 25 7.26 11.78 -11.42
CA ASP A 25 7.21 11.90 -12.88
C ASP A 25 5.86 11.42 -13.46
N VAL A 26 5.18 10.51 -12.76
CA VAL A 26 3.88 9.95 -13.17
C VAL A 26 2.70 10.47 -12.34
N GLN A 27 2.94 11.30 -11.32
CA GLN A 27 1.86 11.97 -10.58
C GLN A 27 0.96 12.84 -11.46
N PRO A 28 1.48 13.63 -12.43
CA PRO A 28 0.63 14.44 -13.32
C PRO A 28 -0.34 13.59 -14.15
N LEU A 29 0.08 12.39 -14.56
CA LEU A 29 -0.74 11.46 -15.34
C LEU A 29 -1.81 10.78 -14.48
N HIS A 30 -1.46 10.43 -13.24
CA HIS A 30 -2.34 9.64 -12.38
C HIS A 30 -3.31 10.48 -11.53
N GLY A 31 -3.05 11.78 -11.39
CA GLY A 31 -3.86 12.74 -10.63
C GLY A 31 -3.87 12.51 -9.11
N LYS A 32 -3.08 11.55 -8.61
CA LYS A 32 -3.03 11.15 -7.20
C LYS A 32 -1.58 11.04 -6.71
N GLN A 33 -1.34 11.44 -5.47
CA GLN A 33 -0.01 11.37 -4.85
C GLN A 33 0.35 9.96 -4.35
N ARG A 34 -0.66 9.12 -4.08
CA ARG A 34 -0.48 7.76 -3.54
C ARG A 34 -1.49 6.80 -4.17
N ILE A 35 -1.04 5.56 -4.36
CA ILE A 35 -1.90 4.41 -4.67
C ILE A 35 -2.26 3.78 -3.33
N VAL A 36 -3.57 3.67 -3.06
CA VAL A 36 -4.09 3.01 -1.86
C VAL A 36 -5.06 1.92 -2.29
N LEU A 37 -4.84 0.70 -1.83
CA LEU A 37 -5.67 -0.45 -2.13
C LEU A 37 -6.04 -1.16 -0.82
N ALA A 38 -7.33 -1.44 -0.63
CA ALA A 38 -7.77 -2.31 0.45
C ALA A 38 -7.48 -3.76 0.06
N LEU A 39 -6.72 -4.48 0.89
CA LEU A 39 -6.42 -5.90 0.66
C LEU A 39 -7.54 -6.80 1.18
N ASN A 40 -8.51 -6.24 1.90
CA ASN A 40 -9.70 -6.93 2.42
C ASN A 40 -9.41 -8.19 3.25
N THR A 41 -8.19 -8.31 3.78
CA THR A 41 -7.74 -9.39 4.64
C THR A 41 -7.39 -8.86 6.01
N ARG A 42 -7.61 -9.69 7.04
CA ARG A 42 -7.14 -9.46 8.42
C ARG A 42 -5.88 -10.26 8.75
N SER A 43 -5.42 -11.13 7.84
CA SER A 43 -4.21 -11.93 8.02
C SER A 43 -3.03 -11.27 7.34
N ARG A 44 -1.94 -11.06 8.09
CA ARG A 44 -0.69 -10.49 7.58
C ARG A 44 -0.01 -11.39 6.56
N ALA A 45 -0.08 -12.70 6.75
CA ALA A 45 0.50 -13.68 5.82
C ALA A 45 -0.23 -13.72 4.47
N LYS A 46 -1.46 -13.20 4.40
CA LYS A 46 -2.27 -13.08 3.18
C LYS A 46 -2.24 -11.66 2.59
N ALA A 47 -1.55 -10.73 3.24
CA ALA A 47 -1.50 -9.32 2.85
C ALA A 47 -0.31 -9.04 1.94
#